data_AF-A0A9X1GEQ9-F1
#
_entry.id   AF-A0A9X1GEQ9-F1
#
_cell.length_a   1.000
_cell.length_b   1.000
_cell.length_c   1.000
_cell.angle_alpha   90.00
_cell.angle_beta   90.00
_cell.angle_gamma   90.00
#
_symmetry.space_group_name_H-M   'P 1'
#
loop_
_entity.id
_entity.type
_entity.pdbx_description
1 polymer ?
#
loop_
_entity_poly.entity_id
_entity_poly.type
_entity_poly.pdbx_seq_one_letter_code
_entity_poly.pdbx_strand_id
1 'polypeptide(L)'
;LKDKKNREPLFSIYEIVGIIGTADPAITDIDYLSLEDLISGEKMSVLAEWLDSAMNVSDKETFNQNIIRNFSLEKVLDSVTILDTEKVMEEIDHFMRELEVQLNRRISNPKKLALYVHVSCLIERLIRQMPIETYQGL
;
A
#
# COMPACT_ATOMS: atom_id res chain seq x y z
N LEU A 1 9.30 -11.16 -22.76
CA LEU A 1 8.60 -11.93 -21.71
C LEU A 1 7.37 -12.68 -22.25
N LYS A 2 6.72 -12.21 -23.33
CA LYS A 2 5.64 -12.92 -24.06
C LYS A 2 5.88 -14.41 -24.36
N ASP A 3 7.11 -14.83 -24.64
CA ASP A 3 7.45 -16.23 -24.95
C ASP A 3 7.59 -17.19 -23.74
N LYS A 4 7.44 -16.70 -22.50
CA LYS A 4 7.70 -17.53 -21.30
C LYS A 4 6.49 -18.30 -20.76
N LYS A 5 5.25 -17.95 -21.14
CA LYS A 5 4.03 -18.65 -20.66
C LYS A 5 4.09 -20.16 -20.91
N ASN A 6 4.59 -20.57 -22.09
CA ASN A 6 4.70 -21.98 -22.48
C ASN A 6 5.93 -22.72 -21.93
N ARG A 7 6.82 -22.04 -21.19
CA ARG A 7 8.06 -22.66 -20.67
C ARG A 7 8.13 -22.74 -19.15
N GLU A 8 7.24 -22.04 -18.44
CA GLU A 8 7.28 -22.04 -16.98
C GLU A 8 6.29 -23.04 -16.38
N PRO A 9 6.78 -24.08 -15.67
CA PRO A 9 5.95 -25.16 -15.14
C PRO A 9 4.91 -24.68 -14.12
N LEU A 10 5.11 -23.51 -13.52
CA LEU A 10 4.17 -22.90 -12.57
C LEU A 10 2.77 -22.70 -13.16
N PHE A 11 2.67 -22.27 -14.43
CA PHE A 11 1.39 -22.05 -15.12
C PHE A 11 0.65 -23.35 -15.49
N SER A 12 1.32 -24.50 -15.39
CA SER A 12 0.72 -25.82 -15.67
C SER A 12 0.29 -26.56 -14.40
N ILE A 13 0.78 -26.14 -13.23
CA ILE A 13 0.56 -26.83 -11.95
C ILE A 13 -0.45 -26.07 -11.09
N TYR A 14 -0.47 -24.75 -11.20
CA TYR A 14 -1.34 -23.88 -10.41
C TYR A 14 -2.36 -23.15 -11.29
N GLU A 15 -3.56 -22.97 -10.75
CA GLU A 15 -4.52 -22.02 -11.28
C GLU A 15 -4.07 -20.61 -10.86
N ILE A 16 -3.57 -19.84 -11.82
CA ILE A 16 -3.08 -18.49 -11.58
C ILE A 16 -4.24 -17.53 -11.80
N VAL A 17 -4.71 -16.94 -10.70
CA VAL A 17 -5.84 -15.99 -10.67
C VAL A 17 -5.47 -14.57 -11.10
N GLY A 18 -4.18 -14.23 -11.11
CA GLY A 18 -3.69 -12.91 -11.53
C GLY A 18 -2.20 -12.72 -11.23
N ILE A 19 -1.61 -11.67 -11.80
CA ILE A 19 -0.20 -11.30 -11.62
C ILE A 19 -0.12 -9.90 -11.02
N ILE A 20 0.74 -9.74 -10.00
CA ILE A 20 1.07 -8.45 -9.40
C ILE A 20 2.56 -8.18 -9.59
N GLY A 21 2.93 -6.98 -10.02
CA GLY A 21 4.35 -6.63 -10.14
C GLY A 21 4.59 -5.18 -10.55
N THR A 22 5.87 -4.79 -10.65
CA THR A 22 6.29 -3.45 -11.07
C THR A 22 6.36 -3.27 -12.59
N ALA A 23 6.36 -4.36 -13.36
CA ALA A 23 6.32 -4.34 -14.81
C ALA A 23 5.37 -5.42 -15.31
N ASP A 24 4.51 -5.06 -16.27
CA ASP A 24 3.57 -5.98 -16.89
C ASP A 24 4.34 -7.01 -17.75
N PRO A 25 4.29 -8.31 -17.42
CA PRO A 25 4.92 -9.35 -18.24
C PRO A 25 4.22 -9.57 -19.60
N ALA A 26 3.05 -8.93 -19.80
CA ALA A 26 2.20 -8.99 -20.99
C ALA A 26 1.84 -10.44 -21.37
N ILE A 27 1.41 -11.22 -20.37
CA ILE A 27 1.00 -12.61 -20.54
C ILE A 27 -0.47 -12.61 -20.98
N THR A 28 -0.73 -13.13 -22.17
CA THR A 28 -2.10 -13.31 -22.67
C THR A 28 -2.91 -14.21 -21.74
N ASP A 29 -4.18 -13.88 -21.49
CA ASP A 29 -5.15 -14.62 -20.65
C ASP A 29 -4.96 -14.58 -19.13
N ILE A 30 -4.05 -13.76 -18.59
CA ILE A 30 -3.93 -13.56 -17.13
C ILE A 30 -3.94 -12.06 -16.84
N ASP A 31 -4.83 -11.65 -15.96
CA ASP A 31 -4.94 -10.24 -15.59
C ASP A 31 -3.70 -9.79 -14.80
N TYR A 32 -3.27 -8.56 -15.06
CA TYR A 32 -2.14 -7.92 -14.41
C TYR A 32 -2.61 -6.71 -13.60
N LEU A 33 -2.12 -6.63 -12.38
CA LEU A 33 -2.28 -5.49 -11.49
C LEU A 33 -0.91 -4.88 -11.22
N SER A 34 -0.74 -3.60 -11.52
CA SER A 34 0.50 -2.92 -11.21
C SER A 34 0.64 -2.72 -9.70
N LEU A 35 1.89 -2.71 -9.22
CA LEU A 35 2.17 -2.41 -7.83
C LEU A 35 1.68 -1.01 -7.44
N GLU A 36 1.72 -0.06 -8.38
CA GLU A 36 1.22 1.30 -8.15
C GLU A 36 -0.30 1.32 -7.94
N ASP A 37 -1.05 0.57 -8.75
CA ASP A 37 -2.50 0.41 -8.61
C ASP A 37 -2.89 -0.31 -7.31
N LEU A 38 -2.04 -1.25 -6.86
CA LEU A 38 -2.19 -1.94 -5.58
C LEU A 38 -2.03 -0.97 -4.40
N ILE A 39 -1.02 -0.10 -4.47
CA ILE A 39 -0.69 0.87 -3.42
C ILE A 39 -1.70 2.03 -3.38
N SER A 40 -2.09 2.54 -4.54
CA SER A 40 -3.08 3.62 -4.64
C SER A 40 -4.47 3.17 -4.19
N GLY A 41 -4.73 1.86 -4.24
CA GLY A 41 -6.01 1.27 -3.94
C GLY A 41 -7.05 1.48 -5.06
N GLU A 42 -6.68 2.04 -6.21
CA GLU A 42 -7.59 2.36 -7.31
C GLU A 42 -8.19 1.10 -7.96
N LYS A 43 -7.43 -0.01 -7.99
CA LYS A 43 -7.88 -1.29 -8.56
C LYS A 43 -8.04 -2.39 -7.51
N MET A 44 -8.37 -2.01 -6.27
CA MET A 44 -8.62 -2.99 -5.20
C MET A 44 -9.88 -3.83 -5.37
N SER A 45 -10.82 -3.39 -6.19
CA SER A 45 -11.92 -4.24 -6.63
C SER A 45 -11.43 -5.47 -7.41
N VAL A 46 -10.43 -5.33 -8.28
CA VAL A 46 -9.90 -6.42 -9.11
C VAL A 46 -9.24 -7.48 -8.24
N LEU A 47 -8.41 -7.06 -7.28
CA LEU A 47 -7.78 -7.99 -6.34
C LEU A 47 -8.80 -8.65 -5.41
N ALA A 48 -9.83 -7.89 -5.00
CA ALA A 48 -10.94 -8.42 -4.22
C ALA A 48 -11.79 -9.44 -5.00
N GLU A 49 -11.91 -9.31 -6.32
CA GLU A 49 -12.56 -10.29 -7.20
C GLU A 49 -11.71 -11.56 -7.34
N TRP A 50 -10.40 -11.44 -7.52
CA TRP A 50 -9.50 -12.61 -7.56
C TRP A 50 -9.53 -13.43 -6.27
N LEU A 51 -9.76 -12.77 -5.13
CA LEU A 51 -9.79 -13.38 -3.81
C LEU A 51 -11.22 -13.67 -3.30
N ASP A 52 -12.26 -13.47 -4.13
CA ASP A 52 -13.66 -13.63 -3.71
C ASP A 52 -14.00 -15.07 -3.29
N SER A 53 -13.35 -16.06 -3.91
CA SER A 53 -13.49 -17.47 -3.54
C SER A 53 -12.77 -17.84 -2.24
N ALA A 54 -11.87 -16.98 -1.75
CA ALA A 54 -10.97 -17.27 -0.64
C ALA A 54 -11.18 -16.36 0.60
N MET A 55 -11.86 -15.22 0.46
CA MET A 55 -11.94 -14.19 1.50
C MET A 55 -13.31 -13.53 1.61
N ASN A 56 -13.77 -13.27 2.85
CA ASN A 56 -15.03 -12.58 3.11
C ASN A 56 -14.86 -11.06 3.03
N VAL A 57 -15.97 -10.30 3.04
CA VAL A 57 -15.94 -8.82 2.94
C VAL A 57 -15.05 -8.15 4.01
N SER A 58 -15.12 -8.62 5.27
CA SER A 58 -14.27 -8.10 6.37
C SER A 58 -12.78 -8.40 6.16
N ASP A 59 -12.47 -9.56 5.59
CA ASP A 59 -11.09 -9.97 5.33
C ASP A 59 -10.49 -9.12 4.21
N LYS A 60 -11.30 -8.78 3.20
CA LYS A 60 -10.90 -7.88 2.10
C LYS A 60 -10.60 -6.46 2.57
N GLU A 61 -11.42 -5.91 3.47
CA GLU A 61 -11.16 -4.59 4.04
C GLU A 61 -9.86 -4.57 4.86
N THR A 62 -9.64 -5.61 5.66
CA THR A 62 -8.43 -5.78 6.48
C THR A 62 -7.20 -5.94 5.59
N PHE A 63 -7.29 -6.78 4.56
CA PHE A 63 -6.23 -6.99 3.58
C PHE A 63 -5.86 -5.70 2.85
N ASN A 64 -6.85 -4.91 2.42
CA ASN A 64 -6.60 -3.62 1.78
C ASN A 64 -5.87 -2.63 2.73
N GLN A 65 -6.30 -2.53 3.99
CA GLN A 65 -5.59 -1.72 4.99
C GLN A 65 -4.15 -2.19 5.17
N ASN A 66 -3.92 -3.50 5.24
CA ASN A 66 -2.60 -4.08 5.42
C ASN A 66 -1.69 -3.86 4.21
N ILE A 67 -2.21 -3.95 2.98
CA ILE A 67 -1.45 -3.67 1.75
C ILE A 67 -0.97 -2.22 1.73
N ILE A 68 -1.88 -1.27 1.98
CA ILE A 68 -1.53 0.15 2.01
C ILE A 68 -0.50 0.39 3.11
N ARG A 69 -0.75 -0.15 4.32
CA ARG A 69 0.19 -0.07 5.45
C ARG A 69 1.57 -0.56 5.00
N ASN A 70 1.71 -1.82 4.58
CA ASN A 70 2.99 -2.44 4.27
C ASN A 70 3.76 -1.73 3.13
N PHE A 71 3.10 -1.36 2.04
CA PHE A 71 3.79 -0.73 0.90
C PHE A 71 4.05 0.77 1.05
N SER A 72 3.13 1.51 1.68
CA SER A 72 3.38 2.91 2.03
C SER A 72 4.56 3.01 3.00
N LEU A 73 4.72 1.99 3.84
CA LEU A 73 5.67 1.98 4.92
C LEU A 73 7.07 1.57 4.55
N GLU A 74 7.29 0.39 3.96
CA GLU A 74 8.65 -0.08 3.71
C GLU A 74 9.46 0.95 2.90
N LYS A 75 8.81 1.66 1.97
CA LYS A 75 9.41 2.75 1.18
C LYS A 75 9.75 4.01 1.99
N VAL A 76 8.91 4.38 2.96
CA VAL A 76 9.16 5.53 3.84
C VAL A 76 10.20 5.17 4.88
N LEU A 77 10.15 3.96 5.42
CA LEU A 77 11.04 3.43 6.46
C LEU A 77 12.47 3.20 5.96
N ASP A 78 12.67 2.77 4.71
CA ASP A 78 14.00 2.68 4.09
C ASP A 78 14.70 4.05 3.96
N SER A 79 13.92 5.15 3.96
CA SER A 79 14.44 6.51 3.80
C SER A 79 14.69 7.25 5.11
N VAL A 80 14.15 6.76 6.24
CA VAL A 80 14.16 7.42 7.55
C VAL A 80 15.11 6.67 8.49
N THR A 81 16.31 7.23 8.72
CA THR A 81 17.35 6.57 9.53
C THR A 81 17.09 6.61 11.05
N ILE A 82 15.86 6.73 11.54
CA ILE A 82 15.61 6.77 13.00
C ILE A 82 14.26 6.14 13.41
N LEU A 83 14.36 5.28 14.43
CA LEU A 83 13.32 4.71 15.31
C LEU A 83 12.58 3.43 14.87
N ASP A 84 12.10 2.73 15.90
CA ASP A 84 11.25 1.55 15.88
C ASP A 84 9.99 1.82 15.05
N THR A 85 10.03 1.34 13.82
CA THR A 85 9.06 1.62 12.75
C THR A 85 7.68 1.07 13.08
N GLU A 86 7.61 0.02 13.90
CA GLU A 86 6.37 -0.59 14.34
C GLU A 86 5.61 0.33 15.30
N LYS A 87 6.30 0.91 16.29
CA LYS A 87 5.69 1.84 17.26
C LYS A 87 5.19 3.13 16.63
N VAL A 88 6.00 3.73 15.75
CA VAL A 88 5.58 4.94 15.03
C VAL A 88 4.31 4.67 14.24
N MET A 89 4.17 3.45 13.73
CA MET A 89 3.03 3.08 12.92
C MET A 89 1.76 2.82 13.66
N GLU A 90 1.84 2.22 14.83
CA GLU A 90 0.67 2.10 15.70
C GLU A 90 0.11 3.49 16.05
N GLU A 91 0.98 4.47 16.30
CA GLU A 91 0.59 5.85 16.60
C GLU A 91 -0.04 6.56 15.39
N ILE A 92 0.54 6.41 14.18
CA ILE A 92 -0.06 7.00 12.97
C ILE A 92 -1.39 6.29 12.65
N ASP A 93 -1.48 4.97 12.79
CA ASP A 93 -2.74 4.23 12.60
C ASP A 93 -3.82 4.71 13.58
N HIS A 94 -3.46 4.93 14.85
CA HIS A 94 -4.35 5.49 15.85
C HIS A 94 -4.83 6.89 15.47
N PHE A 95 -3.90 7.78 15.14
CA PHE A 95 -4.19 9.14 14.66
C PHE A 95 -5.13 9.14 13.45
N MET A 96 -4.87 8.29 12.46
CA MET A 96 -5.69 8.20 11.24
C MET A 96 -7.10 7.72 11.55
N ARG A 97 -7.27 6.76 12.48
CA ARG A 97 -8.58 6.31 12.95
C ARG A 97 -9.34 7.42 13.66
N GLU A 98 -8.69 8.14 14.58
CA GLU A 98 -9.30 9.27 15.27
C GLU A 98 -9.69 10.39 14.30
N LEU A 99 -8.84 10.67 13.31
CA LEU A 99 -9.10 11.68 12.29
C LEU A 99 -10.35 11.33 11.45
N GLU A 100 -10.49 10.07 11.01
CA GLU A 100 -11.69 9.62 10.30
C GLU A 100 -12.97 9.75 11.14
N VAL A 101 -12.87 9.43 12.45
CA VAL A 101 -13.98 9.55 13.40
C VAL A 101 -14.37 11.02 13.59
N GLN A 102 -13.40 11.91 13.84
CA GLN A 102 -13.68 13.34 14.05
C GLN A 102 -14.22 14.03 12.80
N LEU A 103 -13.73 13.66 11.62
CA LEU A 103 -14.21 14.19 10.34
C LEU A 103 -15.53 13.55 9.89
N ASN A 104 -16.00 12.50 10.58
CA ASN A 104 -17.14 11.67 10.20
C ASN A 104 -17.07 11.22 8.73
N ARG A 105 -15.87 10.88 8.25
CA ARG A 105 -15.62 10.53 6.85
C ARG A 105 -14.42 9.61 6.72
N ARG A 106 -14.54 8.60 5.85
CA ARG A 106 -13.41 7.78 5.40
C ARG A 106 -12.46 8.58 4.51
N ILE A 107 -11.17 8.49 4.80
CA ILE A 107 -10.11 9.06 3.98
C ILE A 107 -9.79 8.05 2.86
N SER A 108 -9.70 8.53 1.62
CA SER A 108 -9.36 7.67 0.49
C SER A 108 -7.93 7.14 0.60
N ASN A 109 -7.67 5.96 0.05
CA ASN A 109 -6.37 5.29 0.14
C ASN A 109 -5.18 6.17 -0.33
N PRO A 110 -5.28 6.93 -1.45
CA PRO A 110 -4.20 7.83 -1.85
C PRO A 110 -3.91 8.94 -0.82
N LYS A 111 -4.97 9.44 -0.16
CA LYS A 111 -4.82 10.46 0.89
C LYS A 111 -4.27 9.87 2.18
N LYS A 112 -4.65 8.63 2.52
CA LYS A 112 -4.06 7.91 3.65
C LYS A 112 -2.57 7.74 3.44
N LEU A 113 -2.16 7.21 2.29
CA LEU A 113 -0.75 7.07 1.91
C LEU A 113 0.01 8.39 2.05
N ALA A 114 -0.52 9.49 1.48
CA ALA A 114 0.11 10.80 1.60
C ALA A 114 0.27 11.25 3.07
N LEU A 115 -0.75 11.03 3.90
CA LEU A 115 -0.72 11.36 5.32
C LEU A 115 0.28 10.49 6.10
N TYR A 116 0.34 9.18 5.84
CA TYR A 116 1.34 8.30 6.45
C TYR A 116 2.76 8.80 6.18
N VAL A 117 3.07 9.15 4.93
CA VAL A 117 4.38 9.69 4.53
C VAL A 117 4.65 11.01 5.26
N HIS A 118 3.71 11.96 5.19
CA HIS A 118 3.91 13.29 5.78
C HIS A 118 4.07 13.27 7.30
N VAL A 119 3.24 12.49 8.00
CA VAL A 119 3.31 12.35 9.46
C VAL A 119 4.60 11.65 9.87
N SER A 120 5.01 10.60 9.15
CA SER A 120 6.29 9.92 9.41
C SER A 120 7.48 10.88 9.26
N CYS A 121 7.51 11.70 8.20
CA CYS A 121 8.54 12.73 8.03
C CYS A 121 8.51 13.79 9.14
N LEU A 122 7.33 14.16 9.64
CA LEU A 122 7.21 15.11 10.76
C LEU A 122 7.76 14.52 12.06
N ILE A 123 7.42 13.27 12.36
CA ILE A 123 7.94 12.53 13.53
C ILE A 123 9.46 12.42 13.45
N GLU A 124 10.02 12.07 12.28
CA GLU A 124 11.47 12.03 12.09
C GLU A 124 12.12 13.39 12.38
N ARG A 125 11.56 14.48 11.83
CA ARG A 125 12.06 15.84 12.06
C ARG A 125 12.05 16.21 13.54
N LEU A 126 10.98 15.86 14.27
CA LEU A 126 10.87 16.09 15.71
C LEU A 126 11.96 15.35 16.49
N ILE A 127 12.19 14.06 16.17
CA ILE A 127 13.22 13.25 16.84
C ILE A 127 14.63 13.80 16.54
N ARG A 128 14.90 14.18 15.28
CA ARG A 128 16.19 14.75 14.86
C ARG A 128 16.41 16.18 15.32
N GLN A 129 15.41 16.80 15.96
CA GLN A 129 15.43 18.23 16.30
C GLN A 129 15.74 19.11 15.09
N MET A 130 15.24 18.74 13.91
CA MET A 130 15.36 19.55 12.69
C MET A 130 14.09 20.38 12.54
N PRO A 131 14.08 21.64 13.00
CA PRO A 131 12.91 22.50 12.84
C PRO A 131 12.60 22.72 11.36
N ILE A 132 11.35 23.06 11.06
CA ILE A 132 10.98 23.50 9.72
C ILE A 132 11.52 24.93 9.56
N GLU A 133 12.69 25.06 8.95
CA GLU A 133 13.37 26.36 8.80
C GLU A 133 12.73 27.24 7.73
N THR A 134 12.04 26.64 6.75
CA THR A 134 11.41 27.40 5.66
C THR A 134 10.17 26.68 5.16
N TYR A 135 9.03 27.38 5.19
CA TYR A 135 7.83 27.00 4.46
C TYR A 135 7.75 27.87 3.21
N GLN A 136 8.20 27.36 2.06
CA GLN A 136 8.09 28.05 0.77
C GLN A 136 6.67 27.89 0.19
N GLY A 137 5.66 28.29 0.96
CA GLY A 137 4.28 28.33 0.51
C GLY A 137 3.90 29.74 0.04
N LEU A 138 4.13 30.01 -1.25
CA LEU A 138 3.38 30.95 -2.08
C LEU A 138 3.30 30.38 -3.50
#